data_AF-A0AAZ3QSL7-F1
#
_entry.id   AF-A0AAZ3QSL7-F1
#
_cell.length_a   1.000
_cell.length_b   1.000
_cell.length_c   1.000
_cell.angle_alpha   90.00
_cell.angle_beta   90.00
_cell.angle_gamma   90.00
#
_symmetry.space_group_name_H-M   'P 1'
#
loop_
_entity.id
_entity.type
_entity.pdbx_description
1 polymer ?
#
loop_
_entity_poly.entity_id
_entity_poly.type
_entity_poly.pdbx_seq_one_letter_code
_entity_poly.pdbx_strand_id
1 'polypeptide(L)'
;MRISLFNVTATIEHGCRGFQKLGSSAFQGETARLLGAFLPSQTSGPSKGMLPGPYPQTPEERAAAAKKYNMRVEDYEPIPDNGEGYGDYPQLPDRSQHERDPWYSWDHPDLRRNWGEPIHWDFDMFIRNRVDTSPSPVAWHTMCKHLFGFVGFMLLMFYLGEKFPSYQPVAPKQYPYNNLHLERGEDPEKQPEEVKHFNI
;
A
#
# COMPACT_ATOMS: atom_id res chain seq x y z
N MET A 1 25.48 -22.88 39.62
CA MET A 1 24.07 -22.82 40.05
C MET A 1 23.23 -23.19 38.83
N ARG A 2 22.65 -24.40 38.83
CA ARG A 2 22.10 -25.09 37.65
C ARG A 2 20.75 -25.64 38.06
N ILE A 3 19.64 -25.06 37.62
CA ILE A 3 18.31 -25.68 37.74
C ILE A 3 17.51 -25.37 36.47
N SER A 4 17.09 -26.46 35.83
CA SER A 4 16.18 -26.59 34.70
C SER A 4 14.74 -26.43 35.18
N LEU A 5 13.90 -25.71 34.43
CA LEU A 5 12.44 -25.77 34.56
C LEU A 5 11.82 -25.91 33.17
N PHE A 6 11.59 -27.17 32.83
CA PHE A 6 10.61 -27.63 31.85
C PHE A 6 9.18 -27.34 32.35
N ASN A 7 8.26 -27.22 31.40
CA ASN A 7 6.80 -27.38 31.50
C ASN A 7 5.98 -26.28 32.18
N VAL A 8 5.44 -25.34 31.39
CA VAL A 8 4.05 -24.85 31.53
C VAL A 8 3.49 -24.43 30.16
N THR A 9 3.10 -25.40 29.34
CA THR A 9 2.15 -25.21 28.23
C THR A 9 0.91 -26.04 28.55
N ALA A 10 -0.05 -25.46 29.27
CA ALA A 10 -1.41 -26.01 29.42
C ALA A 10 -2.28 -25.08 30.28
N THR A 11 -2.83 -23.99 29.73
CA THR A 11 -3.91 -23.26 30.44
C THR A 11 -4.82 -22.37 29.58
N ILE A 12 -5.28 -22.79 28.39
CA ILE A 12 -6.48 -22.16 27.79
C ILE A 12 -7.23 -23.19 26.94
N GLU A 13 -7.82 -24.23 27.54
CA GLU A 13 -8.91 -25.03 26.93
C GLU A 13 -9.69 -25.77 28.02
N HIS A 14 -10.54 -25.06 28.76
CA HIS A 14 -11.58 -25.67 29.61
C HIS A 14 -12.85 -24.82 29.58
N GLY A 15 -13.62 -24.97 28.52
CA GLY A 15 -14.94 -24.38 28.40
C GLY A 15 -15.64 -24.95 27.18
N CYS A 16 -16.33 -26.08 27.35
CA CYS A 16 -17.35 -26.70 26.48
C CYS A 16 -17.13 -28.21 26.33
N ARG A 17 -17.51 -29.00 27.34
CA ARG A 17 -17.82 -30.42 27.15
C ARG A 17 -18.62 -30.93 28.33
N GLY A 18 -19.93 -31.00 28.17
CA GLY A 18 -20.82 -31.60 29.15
C GLY A 18 -22.26 -31.26 28.83
N PHE A 19 -22.89 -32.08 27.97
CA PHE A 19 -24.32 -32.42 27.88
C PHE A 19 -24.66 -32.86 26.45
N GLN A 20 -24.06 -33.98 26.02
CA GLN A 20 -24.57 -34.80 24.92
C GLN A 20 -24.82 -36.18 25.49
N LYS A 21 -26.10 -36.50 25.74
CA LYS A 21 -26.72 -37.83 25.63
C LYS A 21 -28.09 -37.79 26.30
N LEU A 22 -29.13 -37.75 25.48
CA LEU A 22 -30.53 -38.17 25.66
C LEU A 22 -31.13 -37.82 24.29
N GLY A 23 -31.28 -38.73 23.35
CA GLY A 23 -32.01 -40.00 23.42
C GLY A 23 -32.97 -39.95 22.24
N SER A 24 -32.64 -40.67 21.17
CA SER A 24 -33.47 -40.81 19.97
C SER A 24 -34.89 -41.24 20.33
N SER A 25 -35.88 -40.54 19.79
CA SER A 25 -37.20 -41.13 19.54
C SER A 25 -37.78 -40.52 18.27
N ALA A 26 -38.33 -41.42 17.47
CA ALA A 26 -38.73 -41.26 16.09
C ALA A 26 -39.98 -40.37 15.94
N PHE A 27 -39.98 -39.51 14.92
CA PHE A 27 -41.20 -39.16 14.20
C PHE A 27 -40.84 -38.86 12.74
N GLN A 28 -40.82 -39.94 11.95
CA GLN A 28 -40.81 -39.90 10.49
C GLN A 28 -42.20 -39.46 10.03
N GLY A 29 -42.28 -38.36 9.28
CA GLY A 29 -43.53 -37.82 8.73
C GLY A 29 -43.29 -37.02 7.46
N GLU A 30 -43.03 -37.74 6.36
CA GLU A 30 -43.45 -37.51 4.95
C GLU A 30 -43.47 -36.11 4.28
N THR A 31 -43.02 -35.01 4.87
CA THR A 31 -43.17 -33.67 4.27
C THR A 31 -41.90 -33.07 3.67
N ALA A 32 -40.73 -33.66 3.89
CA ALA A 32 -39.45 -33.09 3.45
C ALA A 32 -38.95 -33.60 2.08
N ARG A 33 -39.69 -34.48 1.39
CA ARG A 33 -39.22 -35.13 0.15
C ARG A 33 -39.72 -34.50 -1.16
N LEU A 34 -40.61 -33.52 -1.11
CA LEU A 34 -41.18 -32.89 -2.31
C LEU A 34 -40.55 -31.53 -2.69
N LEU A 35 -39.58 -31.02 -1.94
CA LEU A 35 -38.90 -29.75 -2.23
C LEU A 35 -37.40 -29.90 -2.56
N GLY A 36 -36.89 -31.12 -2.67
CA GLY A 36 -35.47 -31.39 -2.94
C GLY A 36 -35.13 -31.68 -4.41
N ALA A 37 -36.13 -31.68 -5.30
CA ALA A 37 -35.98 -32.21 -6.66
C ALA A 37 -36.35 -31.17 -7.73
N PHE A 38 -35.81 -29.95 -7.68
CA PHE A 38 -35.87 -29.05 -8.86
C PHE A 38 -34.88 -27.89 -8.81
N LEU A 39 -33.58 -28.15 -8.64
CA LEU A 39 -32.55 -27.20 -9.08
C LEU A 39 -31.33 -27.97 -9.60
N PRO A 40 -31.13 -28.11 -10.92
CA PRO A 40 -29.79 -28.34 -11.43
C PRO A 40 -29.02 -27.03 -11.21
N SER A 41 -28.35 -26.88 -10.06
CA SER A 41 -27.32 -25.86 -9.91
C SER A 41 -26.07 -26.33 -10.65
N GLN A 42 -26.14 -26.42 -11.97
CA GLN A 42 -24.93 -26.29 -12.77
C GLN A 42 -24.56 -24.82 -12.68
N THR A 43 -23.75 -24.48 -11.68
CA THR A 43 -23.00 -23.23 -11.70
C THR A 43 -22.06 -23.33 -12.89
N SER A 44 -22.44 -22.80 -14.04
CA SER A 44 -21.57 -22.69 -15.20
C SER A 44 -20.49 -21.66 -14.88
N GLY A 45 -19.46 -22.10 -14.17
CA GLY A 45 -18.23 -21.35 -14.02
C GLY A 45 -17.55 -21.13 -15.38
N PRO A 46 -16.61 -20.18 -15.47
CA PRO A 46 -15.84 -20.00 -16.70
C PRO A 46 -15.23 -21.34 -17.13
N SER A 47 -15.35 -21.65 -18.42
CA SER A 47 -14.73 -22.86 -18.97
C SER A 47 -13.21 -22.74 -18.89
N LYS A 48 -12.47 -23.85 -18.80
CA LYS A 48 -10.99 -23.83 -18.71
C LYS A 48 -10.33 -23.05 -19.86
N GLY A 49 -10.95 -23.05 -21.04
CA GLY A 49 -10.47 -22.28 -22.19
C GLY A 49 -10.63 -20.76 -22.07
N MET A 50 -11.39 -20.28 -21.08
CA MET A 50 -11.56 -18.85 -20.80
C MET A 50 -10.53 -18.33 -19.78
N LEU A 51 -9.83 -19.22 -19.07
CA LEU A 51 -8.85 -18.86 -18.03
C LEU A 51 -7.45 -18.67 -18.62
N PRO A 52 -6.63 -17.77 -18.05
CA PRO A 52 -5.22 -17.58 -18.42
C PRO A 52 -4.42 -18.88 -18.52
N GLY A 53 -3.53 -18.95 -19.50
CA GLY A 53 -2.75 -20.12 -19.87
C GLY A 53 -1.25 -19.82 -20.02
N PRO A 54 -0.46 -20.78 -20.53
CA PRO A 54 0.96 -20.58 -20.79
C PRO A 54 1.19 -19.66 -22.00
N TYR A 55 2.41 -19.13 -22.12
CA TYR A 55 2.79 -18.20 -23.19
C TYR A 55 2.56 -18.80 -24.60
N PRO A 56 1.85 -18.09 -25.51
CA PRO A 56 1.57 -18.58 -26.85
C PRO A 56 2.80 -18.49 -27.76
N GLN A 57 3.26 -19.63 -28.27
CA GLN A 57 4.44 -19.69 -29.15
C GLN A 57 4.05 -19.65 -30.63
N THR A 58 2.89 -20.21 -30.97
CA THR A 58 2.43 -20.29 -32.36
C THR A 58 1.49 -19.13 -32.74
N PRO A 59 1.44 -18.74 -34.03
CA PRO A 59 0.48 -17.73 -34.50
C PRO A 59 -0.99 -18.14 -34.30
N GLU A 60 -1.28 -19.43 -34.37
CA GLU A 60 -2.63 -19.97 -34.16
C GLU A 60 -3.06 -19.87 -32.69
N GLU A 61 -2.17 -20.23 -31.76
CA GLU A 61 -2.40 -20.04 -30.32
C GLU A 61 -2.53 -18.56 -29.97
N ARG A 62 -1.73 -17.69 -30.61
CA ARG A 62 -1.85 -16.24 -30.47
C ARG A 62 -3.22 -15.74 -30.92
N ALA A 63 -3.72 -16.21 -32.06
CA ALA A 63 -5.04 -15.84 -32.55
C ALA A 63 -6.16 -16.36 -31.63
N ALA A 64 -6.01 -17.55 -31.06
CA ALA A 64 -6.94 -18.10 -30.08
C ALA A 64 -6.92 -17.31 -28.76
N ALA A 65 -5.74 -16.92 -28.26
CA ALA A 65 -5.57 -16.10 -27.07
C ALA A 65 -6.15 -14.70 -27.26
N ALA A 66 -5.88 -14.04 -28.39
CA ALA A 66 -6.47 -12.74 -28.72
C ALA A 66 -8.00 -12.81 -28.73
N LYS A 67 -8.58 -13.86 -29.34
CA LYS A 67 -10.03 -14.09 -29.35
C LYS A 67 -10.59 -14.34 -27.94
N LYS A 68 -9.86 -15.04 -27.09
CA LYS A 68 -10.22 -15.30 -25.69
C LYS A 68 -10.26 -14.02 -24.85
N TYR A 69 -9.34 -13.08 -25.07
CA TYR A 69 -9.30 -11.78 -24.38
C TYR A 69 -10.10 -10.67 -25.10
N ASN A 70 -10.92 -11.02 -26.09
CA ASN A 70 -11.73 -10.07 -26.87
C ASN A 70 -10.89 -8.97 -27.57
N MET A 71 -9.63 -9.27 -27.93
CA MET A 71 -8.74 -8.36 -28.64
C MET A 71 -8.52 -8.80 -30.09
N ARG A 72 -8.00 -7.87 -30.90
CA ARG A 72 -7.52 -8.18 -32.25
C ARG A 72 -6.19 -8.91 -32.17
N VAL A 73 -5.92 -9.78 -33.13
CA VAL A 73 -4.66 -10.56 -33.17
C VAL A 73 -3.45 -9.64 -33.35
N GLU A 74 -3.64 -8.51 -34.04
CA GLU A 74 -2.61 -7.50 -34.31
C GLU A 74 -2.24 -6.70 -33.05
N ASP A 75 -3.23 -6.37 -32.22
CA ASP A 75 -3.03 -5.60 -30.98
C ASP A 75 -2.65 -6.49 -29.78
N TYR A 76 -2.70 -7.82 -29.96
CA TYR A 76 -2.35 -8.77 -28.92
C TYR A 76 -0.83 -8.97 -28.87
N GLU A 77 -0.21 -8.32 -27.88
CA GLU A 77 1.18 -8.52 -27.52
C GLU A 77 1.24 -9.20 -26.15
N PRO A 78 1.71 -10.45 -26.05
CA PRO A 78 1.92 -11.10 -24.75
C PRO A 78 3.19 -10.55 -24.08
N ILE A 79 3.21 -10.54 -22.76
CA ILE A 79 4.40 -10.18 -21.97
C ILE A 79 5.52 -11.20 -22.28
N PRO A 80 6.78 -10.76 -22.52
CA PRO A 80 7.87 -11.68 -22.86
C PRO A 80 8.08 -12.75 -21.78
N ASP A 81 8.33 -13.98 -22.21
CA ASP A 81 8.51 -15.12 -21.32
C ASP A 81 9.91 -15.11 -20.67
N ASN A 82 10.02 -14.37 -19.56
CA ASN A 82 11.19 -14.36 -18.69
C ASN A 82 11.08 -15.38 -17.52
N GLY A 83 10.04 -16.24 -17.52
CA GLY A 83 9.73 -17.10 -16.38
C GLY A 83 9.10 -16.38 -15.17
N GLU A 84 8.63 -15.14 -15.36
CA GLU A 84 7.98 -14.32 -14.32
C GLU A 84 6.53 -14.74 -14.02
N GLY A 85 5.95 -15.62 -14.85
CA GLY A 85 4.64 -16.23 -14.61
C GLY A 85 3.43 -15.49 -15.21
N TYR A 86 3.64 -14.54 -16.12
CA TYR A 86 2.54 -13.82 -16.80
C TYR A 86 1.74 -14.70 -17.77
N GLY A 87 2.37 -15.71 -18.38
CA GLY A 87 1.70 -16.66 -19.27
C GLY A 87 1.20 -16.02 -20.58
N ASP A 88 -0.08 -16.22 -20.89
CA ASP A 88 -0.77 -15.65 -22.07
C ASP A 88 -1.47 -14.31 -21.79
N TYR A 89 -1.13 -13.61 -20.69
CA TYR A 89 -1.78 -12.35 -20.39
C TYR A 89 -1.33 -11.24 -21.36
N PRO A 90 -2.26 -10.41 -21.88
CA PRO A 90 -1.90 -9.33 -22.79
C PRO A 90 -1.17 -8.18 -22.08
N GLN A 91 -0.09 -7.70 -22.70
CA GLN A 91 0.59 -6.47 -22.32
C GLN A 91 -0.24 -5.28 -22.80
N LEU A 92 -1.06 -4.74 -21.91
CA LEU A 92 -1.78 -3.49 -22.16
C LEU A 92 -0.85 -2.29 -21.93
N PRO A 93 -1.09 -1.14 -22.61
CA PRO A 93 -0.28 0.05 -22.38
C PRO A 93 -0.41 0.53 -20.93
N ASP A 94 0.73 0.93 -20.34
CA ASP A 94 0.84 1.38 -18.95
C ASP A 94 0.25 2.78 -18.77
N ARG A 95 -1.08 2.85 -18.81
CA ARG A 95 -1.86 4.09 -18.73
C ARG A 95 -2.84 4.01 -17.58
N SER A 96 -2.80 5.02 -16.72
CA SER A 96 -3.71 5.15 -15.60
C SER A 96 -5.15 5.36 -16.06
N GLN A 97 -6.11 4.97 -15.22
CA GLN A 97 -7.53 5.17 -15.50
C GLN A 97 -7.94 6.66 -15.52
N HIS A 98 -7.07 7.58 -15.11
CA HIS A 98 -7.31 9.02 -15.17
C HIS A 98 -7.32 9.55 -16.61
N GLU A 99 -6.51 8.97 -17.49
CA GLU A 99 -6.36 9.41 -18.87
C GLU A 99 -7.57 9.04 -19.75
N ARG A 100 -8.37 8.04 -19.32
CA ARG A 100 -9.59 7.65 -20.03
C ARG A 100 -10.62 8.77 -19.99
N ASP A 101 -11.37 8.93 -21.10
CA ASP A 101 -12.37 9.97 -21.29
C ASP A 101 -13.38 10.00 -20.13
N PRO A 102 -13.49 11.10 -19.37
CA PRO A 102 -14.47 11.21 -18.30
C PRO A 102 -15.92 11.38 -18.80
N TRP A 103 -16.13 11.76 -20.05
CA TRP A 103 -17.47 12.09 -20.58
C TRP A 103 -18.19 10.91 -21.20
N TYR A 104 -17.46 9.90 -21.65
CA TYR A 104 -18.04 8.65 -22.12
C TYR A 104 -18.77 7.91 -20.99
N SER A 105 -19.94 7.33 -21.32
CA SER A 105 -20.74 6.55 -20.37
C SER A 105 -20.18 5.14 -20.21
N TRP A 106 -19.25 4.97 -19.27
CA TRP A 106 -18.66 3.66 -18.93
C TRP A 106 -19.64 2.77 -18.15
N ASP A 107 -19.56 1.45 -18.38
CA ASP A 107 -20.32 0.47 -17.58
C ASP A 107 -19.94 0.51 -16.09
N HIS A 108 -18.64 0.70 -15.82
CA HIS A 108 -18.11 0.96 -14.49
C HIS A 108 -17.61 2.41 -14.39
N PRO A 109 -18.46 3.37 -14.00
CA PRO A 109 -18.09 4.80 -14.00
C PRO A 109 -16.95 5.13 -13.03
N ASP A 110 -16.84 4.41 -11.91
CA ASP A 110 -15.78 4.63 -10.92
C ASP A 110 -14.39 4.26 -11.47
N LEU A 111 -14.33 3.20 -12.26
CA LEU A 111 -13.10 2.65 -12.83
C LEU A 111 -12.86 3.13 -14.27
N ARG A 112 -13.85 3.77 -14.92
CA ARG A 112 -13.85 4.14 -16.35
C ARG A 112 -13.52 2.96 -17.27
N ARG A 113 -14.28 1.86 -17.13
CA ARG A 113 -14.06 0.60 -17.86
C ARG A 113 -15.36 0.02 -18.39
N ASN A 114 -15.32 -0.59 -19.57
CA ASN A 114 -16.45 -1.33 -20.12
C ASN A 114 -16.38 -2.82 -19.76
N TRP A 115 -17.52 -3.49 -19.84
CA TRP A 115 -17.60 -4.94 -19.69
C TRP A 115 -16.93 -5.65 -20.88
N GLY A 116 -16.18 -6.71 -20.60
CA GLY A 116 -15.46 -7.48 -21.63
C GLY A 116 -14.13 -6.89 -22.10
N GLU A 117 -13.75 -5.70 -21.63
CA GLU A 117 -12.40 -5.17 -21.86
C GLU A 117 -11.36 -5.95 -21.02
N PRO A 118 -10.20 -6.31 -21.60
CA PRO A 118 -9.09 -6.90 -20.85
C PRO A 118 -8.59 -5.91 -19.80
N ILE A 119 -8.23 -6.45 -18.64
CA ILE A 119 -7.82 -5.66 -17.47
C ILE A 119 -6.29 -5.53 -17.53
N HIS A 120 -5.73 -4.36 -17.23
CA HIS A 120 -4.28 -4.20 -17.16
C HIS A 120 -3.68 -5.10 -16.05
N TRP A 121 -2.45 -5.60 -16.20
CA TRP A 121 -1.85 -6.48 -15.19
C TRP A 121 -1.75 -5.79 -13.83
N ASP A 122 -1.15 -4.60 -13.78
CA ASP A 122 -1.07 -3.74 -12.59
C ASP A 122 -2.30 -2.83 -12.45
N PHE A 123 -3.50 -3.37 -12.71
CA PHE A 123 -4.72 -2.58 -12.62
C PHE A 123 -4.94 -2.00 -11.22
N ASP A 124 -4.48 -2.69 -10.19
CA ASP A 124 -4.57 -2.27 -8.80
C ASP A 124 -3.72 -1.01 -8.50
N MET A 125 -2.60 -0.83 -9.20
CA MET A 125 -1.74 0.35 -9.14
C MET A 125 -2.34 1.55 -9.90
N PHE A 126 -2.96 1.28 -11.05
CA PHE A 126 -3.52 2.30 -11.95
C PHE A 126 -4.98 2.67 -11.69
N ILE A 127 -5.54 2.24 -10.55
CA ILE A 127 -6.85 2.70 -10.07
C ILE A 127 -6.84 4.23 -9.91
N ARG A 128 -8.00 4.84 -10.11
CA ARG A 128 -8.21 6.30 -9.96
C ARG A 128 -7.79 6.90 -8.59
N ASN A 129 -7.52 6.09 -7.57
CA ASN A 129 -7.14 6.58 -6.24
C ASN A 129 -5.63 6.47 -5.97
N ARG A 130 -4.82 6.07 -6.96
CA ARG A 130 -3.41 5.73 -6.77
C ARG A 130 -2.50 6.47 -7.76
N VAL A 131 -1.76 5.74 -8.59
CA VAL A 131 -0.73 6.28 -9.48
C VAL A 131 -1.40 6.84 -10.72
N ASP A 132 -1.12 8.10 -11.01
CA ASP A 132 -1.57 8.80 -12.20
C ASP A 132 -0.40 8.99 -13.17
N THR A 133 -0.64 8.66 -14.43
CA THR A 133 0.31 8.79 -15.55
C THR A 133 -0.06 9.95 -16.48
N SER A 134 -1.06 10.75 -16.10
CA SER A 134 -1.54 11.87 -16.89
C SER A 134 -0.39 12.84 -17.24
N PRO A 135 -0.37 13.37 -18.48
CA PRO A 135 0.72 14.22 -18.92
C PRO A 135 0.72 15.54 -18.15
N SER A 136 1.81 15.82 -17.44
CA SER A 136 2.04 17.11 -16.80
C SER A 136 2.47 18.16 -17.83
N PRO A 137 2.12 19.45 -17.64
CA PRO A 137 2.52 20.52 -18.55
C PRO A 137 4.04 20.77 -18.57
N VAL A 138 4.75 20.35 -17.52
CA VAL A 138 6.20 20.46 -17.38
C VAL A 138 6.81 19.07 -17.44
N ALA A 139 7.95 18.93 -18.13
CA ALA A 139 8.69 17.68 -18.18
C ALA A 139 9.22 17.26 -16.79
N TRP A 140 9.12 15.96 -16.49
CA TRP A 140 9.50 15.38 -15.19
C TRP A 140 10.91 15.78 -14.72
N HIS A 141 11.91 15.65 -15.61
CA HIS A 141 13.30 15.99 -15.27
C HIS A 141 13.48 17.46 -14.87
N THR A 142 12.70 18.36 -15.46
CA THR A 142 12.72 19.79 -15.14
C THR A 142 12.11 20.04 -13.76
N MET A 143 10.99 19.39 -13.45
CA MET A 143 10.37 19.44 -12.11
C MET A 143 11.35 18.98 -11.03
N CYS A 144 12.02 17.84 -11.24
CA CYS A 144 13.01 17.32 -10.29
C CYS A 144 14.18 18.29 -10.10
N LYS A 145 14.74 18.85 -11.18
CA LYS A 145 15.85 19.81 -11.11
C LYS A 145 15.48 21.06 -10.31
N HIS A 146 14.27 21.60 -10.52
CA HIS A 146 13.81 22.75 -9.75
C HIS A 146 13.61 22.42 -8.28
N LEU A 147 12.97 21.28 -7.97
CA LEU A 147 12.74 20.86 -6.59
C LEU A 147 14.07 20.64 -5.84
N PHE A 148 14.97 19.83 -6.40
CA PHE A 148 16.26 19.55 -5.77
C PHE A 148 17.17 20.78 -5.75
N GLY A 149 17.14 21.62 -6.79
CA GLY A 149 17.88 22.88 -6.82
C GLY A 149 17.40 23.83 -5.72
N PHE A 150 16.09 23.97 -5.53
CA PHE A 150 15.51 24.82 -4.49
C PHE A 150 15.83 24.29 -3.09
N VAL A 151 15.56 23.02 -2.82
CA VAL A 151 15.82 22.41 -1.51
C VAL A 151 17.32 22.45 -1.18
N GLY A 152 18.17 22.09 -2.14
CA GLY A 152 19.63 22.16 -1.97
C GLY A 152 20.12 23.57 -1.69
N PHE A 153 19.59 24.57 -2.40
CA PHE A 153 19.93 25.97 -2.17
C PHE A 153 19.46 26.48 -0.80
N MET A 154 18.24 26.13 -0.38
CA MET A 154 17.72 26.49 0.95
C MET A 154 18.59 25.91 2.07
N LEU A 155 18.94 24.62 1.98
CA LEU A 155 19.83 23.98 2.97
C LEU A 155 21.21 24.62 3.01
N LEU A 156 21.77 25.00 1.86
CA LEU A 156 23.02 25.75 1.78
C LEU A 156 22.91 27.12 2.47
N MET A 157 21.82 27.86 2.23
CA MET A 157 21.60 29.16 2.86
C MET A 157 21.43 29.04 4.38
N PHE A 158 20.72 28.02 4.87
CA PHE A 158 20.63 27.75 6.30
C PHE A 158 22.00 27.42 6.91
N TYR A 159 22.80 26.59 6.24
CA TYR A 159 24.16 26.29 6.68
C TYR A 159 25.03 27.55 6.79
N LEU A 160 24.95 28.46 5.82
CA LEU A 160 25.66 29.74 5.89
C LEU A 160 25.10 30.64 7.00
N GLY A 161 23.79 30.63 7.22
CA GLY A 161 23.13 31.36 8.31
C GLY A 161 23.61 30.91 9.69
N GLU A 162 23.91 29.61 9.86
CA GLU A 162 24.52 29.10 11.10
C GLU A 162 25.99 29.53 11.25
N LYS A 163 26.75 29.62 10.16
CA LYS A 163 28.15 30.07 10.20
C LYS A 163 28.29 31.57 10.42
N PHE A 164 27.34 32.35 9.92
CA PHE A 164 27.29 33.80 10.06
C PHE A 164 26.01 34.22 10.80
N PRO A 165 25.89 33.90 12.09
CA PRO A 165 24.70 34.23 12.84
C PRO A 165 24.60 35.74 13.01
N SER A 166 23.40 36.27 12.76
CA SER A 166 23.07 37.64 13.15
C SER A 166 22.81 37.68 14.65
N TYR A 167 23.47 38.59 15.35
CA TYR A 167 23.25 38.85 16.76
C TYR A 167 23.03 40.35 16.99
N GLN A 168 22.29 40.69 18.04
CA GLN A 168 22.15 42.07 18.46
C GLN A 168 23.45 42.51 19.16
N PRO A 169 23.96 43.74 18.90
CA PRO A 169 25.20 44.25 19.49
C PRO A 169 24.98 44.67 20.95
N VAL A 170 24.54 43.73 21.78
CA VAL A 170 24.30 43.88 23.21
C VAL A 170 25.18 42.90 23.96
N ALA A 171 25.66 43.32 25.13
CA ALA A 171 26.37 42.43 26.04
C ALA A 171 25.47 41.26 26.47
N PRO A 172 26.05 40.11 26.87
CA PRO A 172 25.28 39.00 27.40
C PRO A 172 24.45 39.44 28.60
N LYS A 173 23.25 38.88 28.71
CA LYS A 173 22.32 39.19 29.80
C LYS A 173 22.94 38.84 31.15
N GLN A 174 23.04 39.82 32.02
CA GLN A 174 23.56 39.66 33.37
C GLN A 174 22.49 39.11 34.31
N TYR A 175 22.90 38.23 35.22
CA TYR A 175 22.01 37.47 36.10
C TYR A 175 22.56 37.50 37.54
N PRO A 176 21.74 37.85 38.55
CA PRO A 176 22.19 37.90 39.94
C PRO A 176 22.48 36.51 40.53
N TYR A 177 23.03 36.46 41.76
CA TYR A 177 23.24 35.23 42.53
C TYR A 177 24.07 34.15 41.80
N ASN A 178 25.24 34.53 41.27
CA ASN A 178 26.12 33.66 40.49
C ASN A 178 25.36 32.95 39.35
N ASN A 179 24.72 33.73 38.47
CA ASN A 179 23.94 33.23 37.33
C ASN A 179 22.75 32.32 37.72
N LEU A 180 22.09 32.62 38.85
CA LEU A 180 20.94 31.86 39.37
C LEU A 180 21.23 30.36 39.51
N HIS A 181 22.37 30.01 40.11
CA HIS A 181 22.81 28.61 40.25
C HIS A 181 21.78 27.72 40.98
N LEU A 182 21.20 28.21 42.08
CA LEU A 182 20.19 27.46 42.85
C LEU A 182 18.88 27.28 42.06
N GLU A 183 18.44 28.31 41.34
CA GLU A 183 17.17 28.30 40.60
C GLU A 183 17.27 27.52 39.29
N ARG A 184 18.49 27.35 38.75
CA ARG A 184 18.75 26.52 37.56
C ARG A 184 18.92 25.03 37.90
N GLY A 185 18.89 24.68 39.19
CA GLY A 185 18.93 23.29 39.68
C GLY A 185 20.34 22.74 39.89
N GLU A 186 21.34 23.59 40.12
CA GLU A 186 22.68 23.14 40.50
C GLU A 186 22.76 22.76 41.99
N ASP A 187 23.73 21.92 42.34
CA ASP A 187 23.87 21.35 43.68
C ASP A 187 24.12 22.45 44.75
N PRO A 188 23.32 22.52 45.82
CA PRO A 188 23.44 23.58 46.83
C PRO A 188 24.71 23.49 47.69
N GLU A 189 25.36 22.33 47.70
CA GLU A 189 26.59 22.10 48.47
C GLU A 189 27.85 22.56 47.73
N LYS A 190 27.77 22.70 46.40
CA LYS A 190 28.91 23.08 45.57
C LYS A 190 28.84 24.58 45.33
N GLN A 191 29.74 25.33 45.97
CA GLN A 191 29.83 26.77 45.72
C GLN A 191 30.36 26.99 44.28
N PRO A 192 29.57 27.59 43.38
CA PRO A 192 30.05 27.94 42.05
C PRO A 192 31.06 29.10 42.13
N GLU A 193 31.81 29.31 41.07
CA GLU A 193 32.69 30.46 40.95
C GLU A 193 31.90 31.77 41.11
N GLU A 194 32.46 32.72 41.85
CA GLU A 194 31.76 33.97 42.20
C GLU A 194 31.71 34.92 40.99
N VAL A 195 30.51 35.11 40.40
CA VAL A 195 30.30 35.98 39.23
C VAL A 195 29.73 37.32 39.72
N LYS A 196 30.58 38.35 39.75
CA LYS A 196 30.19 39.73 40.11
C LYS A 196 29.88 40.56 38.87
N HIS A 197 28.72 41.20 38.87
CA HIS A 197 28.34 42.19 37.88
C HIS A 197 28.44 43.59 38.48
N PHE A 198 29.11 44.51 37.78
CA PHE A 198 29.27 45.89 38.19
C PHE A 198 28.48 46.82 37.26
N ASN A 199 28.05 47.97 37.78
CA ASN A 199 27.44 49.01 36.97
C ASN A 199 28.50 49.61 36.03
N ILE A 200 28.12 49.78 34.76
CA ILE A 200 28.92 50.44 33.72
C ILE A 200 28.63 51.94 33.72
#